data_AF-A0A6V7J0T1-F1
#
_entry.id   AF-A0A6V7J0T1-F1
#
_cell.length_a   1.000
_cell.length_b   1.000
_cell.length_c   1.000
_cell.angle_alpha   90.00
_cell.angle_beta   90.00
_cell.angle_gamma   90.00
#
_symmetry.space_group_name_H-M   'P 1'
#
loop_
_entity.id
_entity.type
_entity.pdbx_description
1 polymer ?
#
loop_
_entity_poly.entity_id
_entity_poly.type
_entity_poly.pdbx_seq_one_letter_code
_entity_poly.pdbx_strand_id
1 'polypeptide(L)' 'TFDQFETDGCENCDEFLRLKNNKDNVFDCTSSNFDG' A
#
# COMPACT_ATOMS: atom_id res chain seq x y z
N THR A 1 7.25 -3.73 1.20
CA THR A 1 7.47 -3.80 -0.27
C THR A 1 6.14 -3.64 -0.98
N PHE A 2 6.11 -3.48 -2.30
CA PHE A 2 4.85 -3.37 -3.05
C PHE A 2 3.94 -4.60 -2.81
N ASP A 3 4.49 -5.81 -2.95
CA ASP A 3 3.73 -7.06 -2.77
C ASP A 3 3.17 -7.22 -1.34
N GLN A 4 3.86 -6.68 -0.32
CA GLN A 4 3.36 -6.67 1.05
C GLN A 4 2.15 -5.74 1.21
N PHE A 5 2.17 -4.56 0.60
CA PHE A 5 1.00 -3.68 0.63
C PHE A 5 -0.18 -4.29 -0.13
N GLU A 6 0.07 -5.00 -1.24
CA GLU A 6 -0.98 -5.69 -1.99
C GLU A 6 -1.55 -6.89 -1.21
N THR A 7 -0.71 -7.69 -0.54
CA THR A 7 -1.16 -8.93 0.13
C THR A 7 -1.71 -8.67 1.54
N ASP A 8 -1.01 -7.83 2.31
CA ASP A 8 -1.26 -7.65 3.73
C ASP A 8 -1.96 -6.32 4.04
N GLY A 9 -1.86 -5.34 3.14
CA GLY A 9 -2.32 -3.96 3.38
C GLY A 9 -1.32 -3.13 4.19
N CYS A 10 -1.67 -1.88 4.47
CA CYS A 10 -0.86 -1.03 5.36
C CYS A 10 -1.26 -1.22 6.82
N GLU A 11 -0.33 -1.68 7.67
CA GLU A 11 -0.58 -1.95 9.10
C GLU A 11 -1.24 -0.78 9.86
N ASN A 12 -0.92 0.47 9.47
CA ASN A 12 -1.42 1.66 10.16
C ASN A 12 -2.67 2.27 9.52
N CYS A 13 -2.92 1.99 8.23
CA CYS A 13 -3.82 2.81 7.41
C CYS A 13 -4.81 2.00 6.56
N ASP A 14 -4.73 0.66 6.54
CA ASP A 14 -5.53 -0.17 5.62
C ASP A 14 -7.05 -0.02 5.85
N GLU A 15 -7.46 0.27 7.10
CA GLU A 15 -8.87 0.56 7.44
C GLU A 15 -9.46 1.69 6.57
N PHE A 16 -8.63 2.67 6.20
CA PHE A 16 -9.03 3.84 5.42
C PHE A 16 -8.65 3.71 3.95
N LEU A 17 -7.43 3.25 3.67
CA LEU A 17 -6.87 3.24 2.32
C LEU A 17 -7.21 1.98 1.52
N ARG A 18 -7.59 0.87 2.19
CA ARG A 18 -8.02 -0.39 1.57
C ARG A 18 -7.05 -0.87 0.48
N LEU A 19 -5.78 -1.02 0.86
CA LEU A 19 -4.70 -1.42 -0.04
C LEU A 19 -4.67 -2.93 -0.26
N LYS A 20 -5.10 -3.70 0.75
CA LYS A 20 -5.15 -5.16 0.68
C LYS A 20 -6.01 -5.66 -0.49
N ASN A 21 -5.44 -6.54 -1.30
CA ASN A 21 -5.98 -7.07 -2.55
C ASN A 21 -6.39 -5.98 -3.57
N ASN A 22 -5.84 -4.78 -3.48
CA ASN A 22 -6.17 -3.66 -4.35
C ASN A 22 -4.90 -2.99 -4.90
N LYS A 23 -4.36 -3.59 -5.96
CA LYS A 23 -3.14 -3.15 -6.63
C LYS A 23 -3.18 -1.71 -7.11
N ASP A 24 -4.33 -1.25 -7.62
CA ASP A 24 -4.50 0.13 -8.10
C ASP A 24 -4.32 1.11 -6.94
N ASN A 25 -4.96 0.84 -5.80
CA ASN A 25 -4.78 1.66 -4.60
C ASN A 25 -3.34 1.63 -4.08
N VAL A 26 -2.62 0.50 -4.18
CA VAL A 26 -1.21 0.44 -3.79
C VAL A 26 -0.37 1.38 -4.66
N PHE A 27 -0.61 1.44 -5.97
CA PHE A 27 0.07 2.38 -6.86
C PHE A 27 -0.29 3.84 -6.58
N ASP A 28 -1.57 4.12 -6.30
CA ASP A 28 -2.04 5.49 -6.10
C ASP A 28 -1.65 6.07 -4.72
N CYS A 29 -1.56 5.22 -3.68
CA CYS A 29 -1.37 5.64 -2.30
C CYS A 29 0.05 5.38 -1.75
N THR A 30 0.93 4.74 -2.50
CA THR A 30 2.33 4.52 -2.10
C THR A 30 3.30 5.13 -3.11
N SER A 31 4.51 5.48 -2.66
CA SER A 31 5.57 6.01 -3.52
C SER A 31 6.76 5.05 -3.53
N SER A 32 7.28 4.76 -4.72
CA SER A 32 8.55 4.04 -4.89
C SER A 32 9.77 4.94 -4.68
N ASN A 33 9.57 6.27 -4.69
CA ASN A 33 10.61 7.24 -4.45
C ASN A 33 10.49 7.79 -3.04
N PHE A 34 11.49 7.49 -2.21
CA PHE A 34 11.61 7.97 -0.85
C PHE A 34 13.10 8.11 -0.50
N ASP A 35 13.42 9.09 0.34
CA ASP A 35 14.75 9.29 0.91
C ASP A 35 14.69 8.97 2.40
N GLY A 36 15.77 8.36 2.92
CA GLY A 36 15.87 7.88 4.31
C GLY A 36 16.45 8.89 5.27
#